data_AF-A0A966NI57-F1
#
_entry.id   AF-A0A966NI57-F1
#
_cell.length_a   1.000
_cell.length_b   1.000
_cell.length_c   1.000
_cell.angle_alpha   90.00
_cell.angle_beta   90.00
_cell.angle_gamma   90.00
#
_symmetry.space_group_name_H-M   'P 1'
#
loop_
_entity.id
_entity.type
_entity.pdbx_description
1 polymer ?
#
loop_
_entity_poly.entity_id
_entity_poly.type
_entity_poly.pdbx_seq_one_letter_code
_entity_poly.pdbx_strand_id
1 'polypeptide(L)'
;MARILIPILLMAIIWSGYWFWGANDNLENIYKSLENPKSGSINIKYGSTSQVGFPNRYDVTVNNLSIENPNGKQIATFPFIQVIRLIYNKTHQIIIFPNELSIYNFNIKW
;
A
#
# COMPACT_ATOMS: atom_id res chain seq x y z
N MET A 1 19.95 -7.88 36.23
CA MET A 1 19.88 -7.78 34.75
C MET A 1 18.60 -8.43 34.18
N ALA A 2 18.36 -9.73 34.33
CA ALA A 2 17.21 -10.41 33.70
C ALA A 2 15.81 -9.92 34.15
N ARG A 3 15.64 -9.46 35.41
CA ARG A 3 14.34 -9.04 35.95
C ARG A 3 13.67 -7.87 35.19
N ILE A 4 14.45 -6.96 34.61
CA ILE A 4 13.94 -5.83 33.81
C ILE A 4 13.89 -6.19 32.32
N LEU A 5 14.77 -7.08 31.87
CA LEU A 5 14.82 -7.50 30.47
C LEU A 5 13.56 -8.29 30.06
N ILE A 6 13.07 -9.18 30.92
CA ILE A 6 11.87 -9.99 30.64
C ILE A 6 10.63 -9.14 30.29
N PRO A 7 10.19 -8.17 31.12
CA PRO A 7 9.01 -7.36 30.79
C PRO A 7 9.20 -6.53 29.52
N ILE A 8 10.41 -6.02 29.25
CA ILE A 8 10.70 -5.29 28.01
C ILE A 8 10.55 -6.19 26.79
N LEU A 9 11.11 -7.40 26.84
CA LEU A 9 10.98 -8.37 25.75
C LEU A 9 9.52 -8.78 25.54
N LEU A 10 8.75 -8.97 26.61
CA LEU A 10 7.31 -9.27 26.50
C LEU A 10 6.54 -8.12 25.83
N MET A 11 6.78 -6.87 26.23
CA MET A 11 6.17 -5.71 25.58
C MET A 11 6.57 -5.59 24.11
N ALA A 12 7.84 -5.84 23.78
CA ALA A 12 8.32 -5.85 22.41
C ALA A 12 7.64 -6.93 21.57
N ILE A 13 7.47 -8.14 22.10
CA ILE A 13 6.76 -9.25 21.44
C ILE A 13 5.29 -8.87 21.21
N ILE A 14 4.61 -8.33 22.22
CA ILE A 14 3.20 -7.91 22.11
C ILE A 14 3.04 -6.85 21.02
N TRP A 15 3.88 -5.82 21.03
CA TRP A 15 3.84 -4.76 20.02
C TRP A 15 4.16 -5.30 18.62
N SER A 16 5.12 -6.21 18.51
CA SER A 16 5.48 -6.85 17.26
C SER A 16 4.35 -7.71 16.70
N GLY A 17 3.66 -8.46 17.56
CA GLY A 17 2.49 -9.26 17.19
C GLY A 17 1.33 -8.38 16.73
N TYR A 18 1.06 -7.28 17.44
CA TYR A 18 0.06 -6.29 17.03
C TYR A 18 0.36 -5.71 15.65
N TRP A 19 1.61 -5.33 15.38
CA TRP A 19 2.03 -4.85 14.07
C TRP A 19 1.86 -5.93 13.00
N PHE A 20 2.23 -7.18 13.27
CA PHE A 20 2.16 -8.27 12.28
C PHE A 20 0.72 -8.56 11.84
N TRP A 21 -0.24 -8.59 12.77
CA TRP A 21 -1.65 -8.75 12.42
C TRP A 21 -2.18 -7.57 11.62
N GLY A 22 -1.93 -6.34 12.07
CA GLY A 22 -2.38 -5.16 11.34
C GLY A 22 -1.71 -5.00 9.98
N ALA A 23 -0.47 -5.49 9.82
CA ALA A 23 0.26 -5.54 8.57
C ALA A 23 -0.43 -6.47 7.56
N ASN A 24 -0.86 -7.66 7.99
CA ASN A 24 -1.61 -8.58 7.14
C ASN A 24 -2.97 -8.00 6.73
N ASP A 25 -3.72 -7.44 7.68
CA ASP A 25 -5.01 -6.80 7.38
C ASP A 25 -4.84 -5.63 6.41
N ASN A 26 -3.78 -4.83 6.55
CA ASN A 26 -3.50 -3.72 5.65
C ASN A 26 -3.20 -4.22 4.23
N LEU A 27 -2.36 -5.24 4.08
CA LEU A 27 -2.05 -5.85 2.79
C LEU A 27 -3.30 -6.43 2.11
N GLU A 28 -4.13 -7.17 2.85
CA GLU A 28 -5.38 -7.73 2.31
C GLU A 28 -6.31 -6.63 1.78
N ASN A 29 -6.43 -5.52 2.51
CA ASN A 29 -7.24 -4.37 2.05
C ASN A 29 -6.67 -3.70 0.80
N ILE A 30 -5.34 -3.66 0.66
CA ILE A 30 -4.69 -3.18 -0.57
C ILE A 30 -5.01 -4.12 -1.73
N TYR A 31 -4.85 -5.44 -1.56
CA TYR A 31 -5.21 -6.41 -2.61
C TYR A 31 -6.67 -6.29 -3.03
N LYS A 32 -7.61 -6.21 -2.07
CA LYS A 32 -9.03 -5.99 -2.36
C LYS A 32 -9.27 -4.71 -3.17
N SER A 33 -8.52 -3.64 -2.87
CA SER A 33 -8.65 -2.36 -3.59
C SER A 33 -8.07 -2.40 -5.00
N LEU A 34 -7.00 -3.18 -5.21
CA LEU A 34 -6.40 -3.40 -6.53
C LEU A 34 -7.27 -4.32 -7.39
N GLU A 35 -7.83 -5.38 -6.81
CA GLU A 35 -8.62 -6.38 -7.54
C GLU A 35 -10.07 -5.93 -7.81
N ASN A 36 -10.65 -5.17 -6.89
CA ASN A 36 -12.02 -4.67 -6.99
C ASN A 36 -12.04 -3.14 -6.80
N PRO A 37 -11.52 -2.37 -7.77
CA PRO A 37 -11.57 -0.91 -7.71
C PRO A 37 -13.02 -0.44 -7.64
N LYS A 38 -13.31 0.45 -6.68
CA LYS A 38 -14.68 0.94 -6.42
C LYS A 38 -15.29 1.71 -7.58
N SER A 39 -14.48 2.30 -8.46
CA SER A 39 -14.96 2.82 -9.75
C SER A 39 -15.04 1.65 -10.71
N GLY A 40 -16.23 1.08 -10.90
CA GLY A 40 -16.48 -0.09 -11.77
C GLY A 40 -16.19 0.11 -13.26
N SER A 41 -15.37 1.10 -13.60
CA SER A 41 -15.00 1.54 -14.95
C SER A 41 -13.49 1.46 -15.21
N ILE A 42 -12.70 0.86 -14.31
CA ILE A 42 -11.26 0.63 -14.52
C ILE A 42 -10.85 -0.77 -14.06
N ASN A 43 -9.87 -1.34 -14.75
CA ASN A 43 -9.15 -2.55 -14.37
C ASN A 43 -7.74 -2.15 -13.92
N ILE A 44 -7.23 -2.78 -12.87
CA ILE A 44 -5.88 -2.52 -12.37
C ILE A 44 -5.05 -3.79 -12.54
N LYS A 45 -3.91 -3.67 -13.21
CA LYS A 45 -2.85 -4.69 -13.24
C LYS A 45 -1.66 -4.19 -12.44
N TYR A 46 -1.00 -5.10 -11.74
CA TYR A 46 0.19 -4.78 -10.94
C TYR A 46 1.16 -5.97 -10.98
N GLY A 47 2.44 -5.70 -10.78
CA GLY A 47 3.49 -6.73 -10.80
C GLY A 47 3.69 -7.37 -9.44
N SER A 48 4.19 -6.59 -8.48
CA SER A 48 4.44 -7.05 -7.11
C SER A 48 3.98 -6.02 -6.10
N THR A 49 3.54 -6.51 -4.94
CA THR A 49 3.16 -5.69 -3.79
C THR A 49 4.00 -6.11 -2.60
N SER A 50 4.58 -5.13 -1.91
CA SER A 50 5.40 -5.36 -0.73
C SER A 50 5.04 -4.38 0.37
N GLN A 51 5.22 -4.77 1.63
CA GLN A 51 4.98 -3.91 2.78
C GLN A 51 6.14 -3.96 3.76
N VAL A 52 6.58 -2.79 4.21
CA VAL A 52 7.61 -2.60 5.23
C VAL A 52 7.12 -1.61 6.30
N GLY A 53 8.00 -1.19 7.23
CA GLY A 53 7.69 -0.13 8.20
C GLY A 53 7.55 -0.60 9.66
N PHE A 54 7.94 -1.83 9.97
CA PHE A 54 7.95 -2.33 11.35
C PHE A 54 8.70 -1.39 12.32
N PRO A 55 8.20 -1.17 13.55
CA PRO A 55 6.93 -1.63 14.11
C PRO A 55 5.84 -0.56 14.14
N ASN A 56 6.07 0.61 13.51
CA ASN A 56 5.22 1.79 13.71
C ASN A 56 4.54 2.29 12.45
N ARG A 57 4.84 1.70 11.29
CA ARG A 57 4.33 2.11 9.98
C ARG A 57 3.91 0.92 9.14
N TYR A 58 3.00 1.18 8.21
CA TYR A 58 2.69 0.33 7.08
C TYR A 58 3.04 1.11 5.82
N ASP A 59 4.13 0.71 5.19
CA ASP A 59 4.65 1.31 3.97
C ASP A 59 4.47 0.31 2.83
N VAL A 60 3.39 0.46 2.06
CA VAL A 60 3.05 -0.46 0.98
C VAL A 60 3.54 0.09 -0.34
N THR A 61 4.35 -0.68 -1.06
CA THR A 61 4.79 -0.35 -2.41
C THR A 61 4.18 -1.34 -3.40
N VAL A 62 3.49 -0.81 -4.41
CA VAL A 62 2.95 -1.57 -5.53
C VAL A 62 3.76 -1.23 -6.77
N ASN A 63 4.41 -2.22 -7.35
CA ASN A 63 5.27 -2.06 -8.52
C ASN A 63 4.52 -2.39 -9.82
N ASN A 64 4.93 -1.75 -10.90
CA ASN A 64 4.45 -2.00 -12.27
C ASN A 64 2.92 -1.88 -12.37
N LEU A 65 2.36 -0.80 -11.80
CA LEU A 65 0.92 -0.54 -11.80
C LEU A 65 0.47 -0.06 -13.19
N SER A 66 -0.53 -0.70 -13.76
CA SER A 66 -1.18 -0.31 -15.01
C SER A 66 -2.69 -0.19 -14.76
N ILE A 67 -3.22 0.99 -15.05
CA ILE A 67 -4.65 1.27 -15.00
C ILE A 67 -5.18 1.17 -16.43
N GLU A 68 -6.19 0.32 -16.63
CA GLU A 68 -6.79 0.04 -17.94
C GLU A 68 -8.29 0.33 -17.90
N ASN A 69 -8.87 0.68 -19.04
CA ASN A 69 -10.31 0.70 -19.25
C ASN A 69 -10.85 -0.75 -19.32
N PRO A 70 -12.15 -1.00 -19.04
CA PRO A 70 -12.83 -2.28 -19.32
C PRO A 70 -12.50 -2.91 -20.68
N ASN A 71 -12.25 -2.09 -21.70
CA ASN A 71 -11.86 -2.54 -23.05
C ASN A 71 -10.37 -2.91 -23.20
N GLY A 72 -9.58 -2.96 -22.11
CA GLY A 72 -8.16 -3.32 -22.11
C GLY A 72 -7.19 -2.22 -22.57
N LYS A 73 -7.69 -1.01 -22.82
CA LYS A 73 -6.84 0.13 -23.22
C LYS A 73 -6.17 0.74 -21.98
N GLN A 74 -4.86 0.94 -22.03
CA GLN A 74 -4.10 1.61 -20.97
C GLN A 74 -4.55 3.06 -20.82
N ILE A 75 -4.73 3.48 -19.56
CA ILE A 75 -5.08 4.84 -19.13
C ILE A 75 -3.84 5.48 -18.52
N ALA A 76 -3.18 4.78 -17.60
CA ALA A 76 -1.96 5.25 -16.96
C ALA A 76 -1.09 4.08 -16.50
N THR A 77 0.24 4.26 -16.56
CA THR A 77 1.21 3.29 -16.04
C THR A 77 2.19 3.97 -15.11
N PHE A 78 2.44 3.33 -13.96
CA PHE A 78 3.35 3.78 -12.92
C PHE A 78 4.38 2.69 -12.67
N PRO A 79 5.69 3.00 -12.70
CA PRO A 79 6.72 2.03 -12.32
C PRO A 79 6.54 1.57 -10.86
N PHE A 80 6.09 2.44 -9.97
CA PHE A 80 5.61 2.09 -8.64
C PHE A 80 4.64 3.15 -8.12
N ILE A 81 3.88 2.80 -7.09
CA ILE A 81 3.21 3.74 -6.20
C ILE A 81 3.42 3.26 -4.76
N GLN A 82 3.67 4.19 -3.84
CA GLN A 82 3.87 3.85 -2.43
C GLN A 82 2.89 4.60 -1.54
N VAL A 83 2.24 3.87 -0.64
CA VAL A 83 1.33 4.44 0.37
C VAL A 83 1.93 4.17 1.75
N ILE A 84 2.18 5.24 2.48
CA ILE A 84 2.80 5.25 3.80
C ILE A 84 1.78 5.69 4.83
N ARG A 85 1.70 4.95 5.95
CA ARG A 85 0.80 5.28 7.06
C ARG A 85 1.38 4.84 8.40
N LEU A 86 1.11 5.59 9.46
CA LEU A 86 1.41 5.17 10.84
C LEU A 86 0.36 4.17 11.34
N ILE A 87 0.77 3.17 12.12
CA ILE A 87 -0.15 2.13 12.61
C ILE A 87 -1.28 2.68 13.50
N TYR A 88 -1.01 3.77 14.22
CA TYR A 88 -1.93 4.40 15.17
C TYR A 88 -2.67 5.61 14.58
N ASN A 89 -2.38 6.01 13.34
CA ASN A 89 -3.05 7.14 12.69
C ASN A 89 -3.57 6.72 11.31
N LYS A 90 -4.84 6.33 11.27
CA LYS A 90 -5.47 5.85 10.03
C LYS A 90 -5.80 6.97 9.04
N THR A 91 -5.95 8.21 9.50
CA THR A 91 -6.42 9.34 8.72
C THR A 91 -5.30 10.08 7.99
N HIS A 92 -4.06 9.91 8.43
CA HIS A 92 -2.90 10.53 7.81
C HIS A 92 -2.16 9.53 6.91
N GLN A 93 -2.19 9.76 5.60
CA GLN A 93 -1.53 8.92 4.60
C GLN A 93 -0.67 9.77 3.69
N ILE A 94 0.51 9.27 3.35
CA ILE A 94 1.43 9.90 2.40
C ILE A 94 1.47 8.98 1.18
N ILE A 95 1.18 9.54 0.02
CA ILE A 95 1.23 8.84 -1.26
C ILE A 95 2.44 9.36 -2.03
N ILE A 96 3.35 8.46 -2.39
CA ILE A 96 4.53 8.77 -3.17
C ILE A 96 4.29 8.31 -4.59
N PHE A 97 4.45 9.26 -5.51
CA PHE A 97 4.44 9.03 -6.94
C PHE A 97 5.88 8.87 -7.46
N PRO A 98 6.06 8.10 -8.54
CA PRO A 98 7.36 7.98 -9.18
C PRO A 98 7.72 9.30 -9.87
N ASN A 99 9.03 9.50 -10.10
CA ASN A 99 9.51 10.69 -10.82
C ASN A 99 8.96 10.77 -12.25
N GLU A 100 8.71 9.61 -12.86
CA GLU A 100 8.17 9.49 -14.21
C GLU A 100 7.00 8.50 -14.21
N LEU A 101 5.93 8.86 -14.92
CA LEU A 101 4.75 8.04 -15.15
C LEU A 101 4.21 8.35 -16.55
N SER A 102 3.48 7.41 -17.14
CA SER A 102 2.88 7.59 -18.47
C SER A 102 1.37 7.65 -18.35
N ILE A 103 0.75 8.66 -18.96
CA ILE A 103 -0.72 8.78 -19.07
C ILE A 103 -1.06 8.76 -20.56
N TYR A 104 -2.02 7.94 -20.93
CA TYR A 104 -2.43 7.72 -22.31
C TYR A 104 -3.80 8.33 -22.55
N ASN A 105 -4.02 8.84 -23.77
CA ASN A 105 -5.30 9.42 -24.20
C ASN A 105 -5.86 10.48 -23.24
N PHE A 106 -4.97 11.32 -22.69
CA PHE A 106 -5.34 12.39 -21.78
C PHE A 106 -6.05 13.51 -22.55
N ASN A 107 -7.39 13.51 -22.55
CA ASN A 107 -8.22 14.53 -23.19
C ASN A 107 -8.87 15.41 -22.11
N ILE A 108 -8.24 16.54 -21.80
CA ILE A 108 -8.86 17.57 -20.96
C ILE A 108 -9.81 18.36 -21.85
N LYS A 109 -11.12 18.22 -21.62
CA LYS A 109 -12.10 19.21 -22.06
C LYS A 109 -12.26 20.24 -20.96
N TRP A 110 -11.87 21.48 -21.27
CA TRP A 110 -12.18 22.66 -20.47
C TRP A 110 -13.62 23.11 -20.73
#